data_AF-A0A8D5U5Z1-F1
#
_entry.id   AF-A0A8D5U5Z1-F1
#
_cell.length_a   1.000
_cell.length_b   1.000
_cell.length_c   1.000
_cell.angle_alpha   90.00
_cell.angle_beta   90.00
_cell.angle_gamma   90.00
#
_symmetry.space_group_name_H-M   'P 1'
#
loop_
_entity.id
_entity.type
_entity.pdbx_description
1 polymer ?
#
loop_
_entity_poly.entity_id
_entity_poly.type
_entity_poly.pdbx_seq_one_letter_code
_entity_poly.pdbx_strand_id
1 'polypeptide(L)'
;MGNAIVNMMLVIATVLISIVALSLYSFYISYTNSNLAYINAFESFSKSITISVSPLSFKAYTNRNPIIFNVSFLASVSVKHYDLNKGELIVVPFVTHSNPNIYLYVPTGLQNSSINVSSTIPVNGQVYLPDGNLLGTVNMEGYKVLNGQVFSVTSNVTSSEVIVLWVLVEFQGKFYRLGYTYLVPQDEGLGVYVASSSGRYNPSNIQVNLNPPLIFASNKGLVFGMWFEPYLISPSKSMLVNITFELKANQKVSLVFYTQGNGVYVNETVLQLNNLITSSVVETIYKGIVQGQWYFLNFSTGAQQLVGPNLEMYISLYDANHKQLSKVQLINPAIASANGYASIIQFGNSTSSVNLISQAVMSSEQNPNAPMYEVTGSLLTNGYLYNNSNDLYQIIGSSPKEIYSIVYWYFVSPYYPPPSQVSATVWYYPQGSKSVATTYIYETGNNMWVLS
;
A
#
# COMPACT_ATOMS: atom_id res chain seq x y z
N MET A 1 -89.59 22.23 -35.34
CA MET A 1 -88.91 22.97 -34.24
C MET A 1 -88.13 22.05 -33.30
N GLY A 2 -88.64 20.89 -32.86
CA GLY A 2 -87.92 20.00 -31.92
C GLY A 2 -86.54 19.51 -32.38
N ASN A 3 -86.36 19.21 -33.67
CA ASN A 3 -85.10 18.65 -34.19
C ASN A 3 -83.93 19.67 -34.23
N ALA A 4 -84.25 20.96 -34.41
CA ALA A 4 -83.24 22.02 -34.43
C ALA A 4 -82.68 22.31 -33.02
N ILE A 5 -83.55 22.27 -32.00
CA ILE A 5 -83.17 22.50 -30.61
C ILE A 5 -82.28 21.36 -30.08
N VAL A 6 -82.61 20.11 -30.42
CA VAL A 6 -81.80 18.93 -30.05
C VAL A 6 -80.41 18.98 -30.70
N ASN A 7 -80.33 19.32 -32.00
CA ASN A 7 -79.04 19.50 -32.67
C ASN A 7 -78.21 20.64 -32.06
N MET A 8 -78.85 21.74 -31.68
CA MET A 8 -78.15 22.87 -31.04
C MET A 8 -77.61 22.48 -29.65
N MET A 9 -78.37 21.72 -28.87
CA MET A 9 -77.90 21.17 -27.58
C MET A 9 -76.73 20.20 -27.75
N LEU A 10 -76.76 19.34 -28.77
CA LEU A 10 -75.65 18.43 -29.11
C LEU A 10 -74.39 19.21 -29.48
N VAL A 11 -74.49 20.25 -30.31
CA VAL A 11 -73.34 21.09 -30.67
C VAL A 11 -72.75 21.77 -29.43
N ILE A 12 -73.59 22.35 -28.55
CA ILE A 12 -73.13 23.00 -27.32
C ILE A 12 -72.44 21.98 -26.39
N ALA A 13 -73.01 20.79 -26.21
CA ALA A 13 -72.42 19.73 -25.40
C ALA A 13 -71.06 19.27 -25.96
N THR A 14 -70.95 19.12 -27.28
CA THR A 14 -69.70 18.69 -27.94
C THR A 14 -68.60 19.75 -27.79
N VAL A 15 -68.95 21.04 -27.91
CA VAL A 15 -68.03 22.15 -27.69
C VAL A 15 -67.56 22.19 -26.24
N LEU A 16 -68.46 22.02 -25.26
CA LEU A 16 -68.10 22.00 -23.84
C LEU A 16 -67.15 20.84 -23.49
N ILE A 17 -67.43 19.64 -24.00
CA ILE A 17 -66.55 18.47 -23.79
C ILE A 17 -65.16 18.71 -24.40
N SER A 18 -65.12 19.31 -25.60
CA SER A 18 -63.86 19.62 -26.29
C SER A 18 -63.02 20.65 -25.52
N ILE A 19 -63.65 21.66 -24.91
CA ILE A 19 -62.97 22.66 -24.07
C ILE A 19 -62.38 22.02 -22.80
N VAL A 20 -63.12 21.11 -22.16
CA VAL A 20 -62.64 20.37 -20.99
C VAL A 20 -61.46 19.45 -21.34
N ALA A 21 -61.51 18.77 -22.49
CA ALA A 21 -60.39 17.97 -22.96
C ALA A 21 -59.15 18.84 -23.24
N LEU A 22 -59.33 20.01 -23.88
CA LEU A 22 -58.24 20.93 -24.19
C LEU A 22 -57.58 21.51 -22.94
N SER A 23 -58.37 21.80 -21.89
CA SER A 23 -57.83 22.30 -20.63
C SER A 23 -57.03 21.22 -19.89
N LEU A 24 -57.52 19.99 -19.84
CA LEU A 24 -56.79 18.85 -19.28
C LEU A 24 -55.45 18.61 -20.01
N TYR A 25 -55.44 18.68 -21.34
CA TYR A 25 -54.22 18.56 -22.13
C TYR A 25 -53.22 19.70 -21.84
N SER A 26 -53.72 20.92 -21.69
CA SER A 26 -52.87 22.11 -21.46
C SER A 26 -52.19 22.07 -20.08
N PHE A 27 -52.88 21.57 -19.05
CA PHE A 27 -52.30 21.31 -17.72
C PHE A 27 -51.26 20.18 -17.76
N TYR A 28 -51.56 19.09 -18.46
CA TYR A 28 -50.67 17.94 -18.57
C TYR A 28 -49.34 18.28 -19.26
N ILE A 29 -49.38 19.03 -20.38
CA ILE A 29 -48.17 19.40 -21.14
C ILE A 29 -47.23 20.29 -20.32
N SER A 30 -47.77 21.23 -19.56
CA SER A 30 -46.96 22.13 -18.72
C SER A 30 -46.27 21.36 -17.59
N TYR A 31 -46.95 20.35 -17.01
CA TYR A 31 -46.40 19.47 -16.00
C TYR A 31 -45.31 18.53 -16.55
N THR A 32 -45.49 17.97 -17.75
CA THR A 32 -44.45 17.14 -18.38
C THR A 32 -43.23 17.97 -18.79
N ASN A 33 -43.43 19.18 -19.31
CA ASN A 33 -42.34 20.06 -19.73
C ASN A 33 -41.49 20.55 -18.55
N SER A 34 -42.10 20.83 -17.40
CA SER A 34 -41.35 21.22 -16.21
C SER A 34 -40.49 20.06 -15.68
N ASN A 35 -41.02 18.84 -15.59
CA ASN A 35 -40.26 17.66 -15.19
C ASN A 35 -39.08 17.36 -16.13
N LEU A 36 -39.30 17.46 -17.45
CA LEU A 36 -38.24 17.31 -18.46
C LEU A 36 -37.15 18.38 -18.33
N ALA A 37 -37.52 19.63 -18.02
CA ALA A 37 -36.55 20.70 -17.81
C ALA A 37 -35.62 20.44 -16.61
N TYR A 38 -36.15 19.87 -15.52
CA TYR A 38 -35.34 19.52 -14.34
C TYR A 38 -34.41 18.33 -14.58
N ILE A 39 -34.88 17.28 -15.25
CA ILE A 39 -34.04 16.13 -15.62
C ILE A 39 -32.88 16.60 -16.52
N ASN A 40 -33.16 17.43 -17.53
CA ASN A 40 -32.13 18.01 -18.38
C ASN A 40 -31.13 18.88 -17.60
N ALA A 41 -31.59 19.58 -16.56
CA ALA A 41 -30.72 20.37 -15.68
C ALA A 41 -29.82 19.48 -14.81
N PHE A 42 -30.36 18.42 -14.19
CA PHE A 42 -29.56 17.47 -13.40
C PHE A 42 -28.56 16.71 -14.26
N GLU A 43 -28.92 16.32 -15.48
CA GLU A 43 -27.99 15.73 -16.44
C GLU A 43 -26.86 16.72 -16.81
N SER A 44 -27.19 18.00 -17.01
CA SER A 44 -26.20 19.06 -17.27
C SER A 44 -25.26 19.26 -16.08
N PHE A 45 -25.78 19.28 -14.85
CA PHE A 45 -24.98 19.37 -13.62
C PHE A 45 -24.09 18.15 -13.41
N SER A 46 -24.60 16.95 -13.71
CA SER A 46 -23.83 15.70 -13.65
C SER A 46 -22.62 15.75 -14.59
N LYS A 47 -22.78 16.33 -15.79
CA LYS A 47 -21.69 16.52 -16.75
C LYS A 47 -20.69 17.62 -16.35
N SER A 48 -21.05 18.50 -15.42
CA SER A 48 -20.22 19.63 -15.00
C SER A 48 -19.56 19.46 -13.62
N ILE A 49 -19.74 18.30 -12.99
CA ILE A 49 -19.15 17.98 -11.69
C ILE A 49 -17.64 17.77 -11.82
N THR A 50 -16.90 18.40 -10.91
CA THR A 50 -15.46 18.22 -10.74
C THR A 50 -15.22 17.82 -9.30
N ILE A 51 -14.52 16.70 -9.09
CA ILE A 51 -14.16 16.22 -7.77
C ILE A 51 -12.64 16.14 -7.70
N SER A 52 -12.05 16.78 -6.69
CA SER A 52 -10.61 16.79 -6.44
C SER A 52 -10.32 16.09 -5.12
N VAL A 53 -9.26 15.27 -5.07
CA VAL A 53 -8.88 14.46 -3.91
C VAL A 53 -7.37 14.61 -3.66
N SER A 54 -6.97 14.78 -2.40
CA SER A 54 -5.57 14.84 -2.01
C SER A 54 -4.87 13.48 -2.08
N PRO A 55 -3.52 13.44 -2.18
CA PRO A 55 -2.75 12.21 -2.02
C PRO A 55 -3.02 11.50 -0.69
N LEU A 56 -2.80 10.18 -0.65
CA LEU A 56 -3.00 9.35 0.53
C LEU A 56 -2.14 9.85 1.72
N SER A 57 -2.79 10.24 2.82
CA SER A 57 -2.12 10.47 4.10
C SER A 57 -2.41 9.30 5.04
N PHE A 58 -1.39 8.50 5.35
CA PHE A 58 -1.57 7.21 6.03
C PHE A 58 -1.15 7.24 7.51
N LYS A 59 -1.97 6.61 8.38
CA LYS A 59 -1.57 6.15 9.71
C LYS A 59 -2.14 4.74 9.94
N ALA A 60 -1.35 3.69 9.65
CA ALA A 60 -1.69 2.33 10.06
C ALA A 60 -1.77 2.26 11.58
N TYR A 61 -2.86 1.70 12.09
CA TYR A 61 -2.88 1.11 13.42
C TYR A 61 -2.90 -0.40 13.24
N THR A 62 -1.84 -1.08 13.68
CA THR A 62 -1.77 -2.54 13.66
C THR A 62 -2.48 -3.07 14.92
N ASN A 63 -3.77 -3.36 14.79
CA ASN A 63 -4.40 -4.38 15.63
C ASN A 63 -4.56 -5.62 14.73
N ARG A 64 -4.40 -6.79 15.34
CA ARG A 64 -4.41 -8.15 14.77
C ARG A 64 -5.41 -8.32 13.63
N ASN A 65 -5.06 -9.19 12.68
CA ASN A 65 -5.86 -9.54 11.50
C ASN A 65 -7.38 -9.48 11.70
N PRO A 66 -8.12 -8.86 10.76
CA PRO A 66 -7.63 -8.19 9.54
C PRO A 66 -7.03 -6.79 9.80
N ILE A 67 -6.02 -6.41 9.01
CA ILE A 67 -5.38 -5.08 9.06
C ILE A 67 -6.42 -4.02 8.68
N ILE A 68 -6.70 -3.08 9.58
CA ILE A 68 -7.59 -1.95 9.33
C ILE A 68 -6.74 -0.69 9.17
N PHE A 69 -6.90 -0.02 8.03
CA PHE A 69 -6.27 1.25 7.72
C PHE A 69 -7.19 2.40 8.09
N ASN A 70 -6.69 3.32 8.92
CA ASN A 70 -7.35 4.58 9.20
C ASN A 70 -6.79 5.63 8.23
N VAL A 71 -7.62 6.05 7.28
CA VAL A 71 -7.22 6.93 6.18
C VAL A 71 -8.00 8.23 6.22
N SER A 72 -7.34 9.32 5.83
CA SER A 72 -7.94 10.65 5.74
C SER A 72 -7.57 11.29 4.40
N PHE A 73 -8.55 11.87 3.73
CA PHE A 73 -8.38 12.58 2.46
C PHE A 73 -8.98 13.97 2.56
N LEU A 74 -8.32 14.96 1.98
CA LEU A 74 -8.96 16.22 1.66
C LEU A 74 -9.63 16.08 0.30
N ALA A 75 -10.92 16.37 0.23
CA ALA A 75 -11.67 16.35 -1.02
C ALA A 75 -12.42 17.67 -1.21
N SER A 76 -12.70 18.01 -2.47
CA SER A 76 -13.62 19.09 -2.81
C SER A 76 -14.49 18.69 -4.00
N VAL A 77 -15.73 19.15 -3.99
CA VAL A 77 -16.70 18.91 -5.05
C VAL A 77 -17.17 20.25 -5.57
N SER A 78 -17.10 20.45 -6.88
CA SER A 78 -17.57 21.66 -7.55
C SER A 78 -18.48 21.31 -8.73
N VAL A 79 -19.62 21.98 -8.84
CA VAL A 79 -20.57 21.86 -9.96
C VAL A 79 -20.70 23.22 -10.63
N LYS A 80 -20.32 23.30 -11.91
CA LYS A 80 -20.39 24.55 -12.68
C LYS A 80 -21.85 24.94 -12.94
N HIS A 81 -22.17 26.22 -12.80
CA HIS A 81 -23.52 26.80 -13.00
C HIS A 81 -24.59 26.37 -11.98
N TYR A 82 -24.18 25.78 -10.85
CA TYR A 82 -25.07 25.55 -9.71
C TYR A 82 -25.13 26.82 -8.83
N ASP A 83 -26.32 27.35 -8.59
CA ASP A 83 -26.54 28.69 -7.98
C ASP A 83 -26.08 28.75 -6.51
N LEU A 84 -25.17 29.68 -6.24
CA LEU A 84 -24.41 29.88 -5.00
C LEU A 84 -25.26 30.34 -3.82
N ASN A 85 -26.48 30.84 -4.03
CA ASN A 85 -27.28 31.41 -2.94
C ASN A 85 -28.06 30.37 -2.12
N LYS A 86 -28.07 29.10 -2.53
CA LYS A 86 -28.50 27.94 -1.71
C LYS A 86 -27.63 26.69 -1.92
N GLY A 87 -26.41 26.86 -2.47
CA GLY A 87 -25.57 25.82 -3.11
C GLY A 87 -25.01 24.70 -2.21
N GLU A 88 -25.87 24.06 -1.43
CA GLU A 88 -25.58 22.91 -0.59
C GLU A 88 -25.61 21.63 -1.44
N LEU A 89 -24.47 20.98 -1.57
CA LEU A 89 -24.36 19.61 -2.07
C LEU A 89 -24.40 18.65 -0.89
N ILE A 90 -25.02 17.49 -1.07
CA ILE A 90 -25.03 16.43 -0.07
C ILE A 90 -24.01 15.39 -0.50
N VAL A 91 -22.93 15.26 0.26
CA VAL A 91 -21.90 14.25 0.01
C VAL A 91 -22.14 13.06 0.91
N VAL A 92 -22.12 11.86 0.34
CA VAL A 92 -22.24 10.62 1.11
C VAL A 92 -21.02 9.75 0.87
N PRO A 93 -20.08 9.68 1.84
CA PRO A 93 -18.97 8.76 1.76
C PRO A 93 -19.37 7.37 2.26
N PHE A 94 -18.88 6.32 1.62
CA PHE A 94 -19.01 4.95 2.13
C PHE A 94 -17.85 4.08 1.64
N VAL A 95 -17.64 2.97 2.33
CA VAL A 95 -16.64 1.96 1.95
C VAL A 95 -17.35 0.79 1.30
N THR A 96 -16.73 0.23 0.26
CA THR A 96 -17.20 -0.98 -0.41
C THR A 96 -16.00 -1.78 -0.90
N HIS A 97 -16.20 -3.06 -1.19
CA HIS A 97 -15.23 -3.80 -2.00
C HIS A 97 -15.17 -3.21 -3.41
N SER A 98 -14.01 -3.33 -4.07
CA SER A 98 -13.89 -2.94 -5.47
C SER A 98 -14.95 -3.65 -6.32
N ASN A 99 -15.70 -2.88 -7.11
CA ASN A 99 -16.76 -3.38 -7.97
C ASN A 99 -16.61 -2.74 -9.35
N PRO A 100 -16.55 -3.54 -10.43
CA PRO A 100 -16.40 -3.02 -11.79
C PRO A 100 -17.56 -2.15 -12.27
N ASN A 101 -18.74 -2.18 -11.61
CA ASN A 101 -19.89 -1.36 -11.99
C ASN A 101 -20.45 -0.56 -10.79
N ILE A 102 -19.67 0.38 -10.29
CA ILE A 102 -20.10 1.28 -9.21
C ILE A 102 -21.23 2.24 -9.63
N TYR A 103 -21.43 2.45 -10.95
CA TYR A 103 -22.47 3.35 -11.45
C TYR A 103 -23.87 2.94 -10.97
N LEU A 104 -24.18 1.63 -10.95
CA LEU A 104 -25.47 1.13 -10.44
C LEU A 104 -25.40 0.60 -9.01
N TYR A 105 -24.25 0.77 -8.33
CA TYR A 105 -24.09 0.27 -6.98
C TYR A 105 -25.01 1.03 -6.02
N VAL A 106 -25.55 0.31 -5.03
CA VAL A 106 -26.29 0.88 -3.91
C VAL A 106 -25.61 0.39 -2.64
N PRO A 107 -25.08 1.27 -1.79
CA PRO A 107 -24.39 0.87 -0.58
C PRO A 107 -25.36 0.15 0.37
N THR A 108 -24.95 -1.03 0.81
CA THR A 108 -25.71 -1.91 1.69
C THR A 108 -24.87 -2.18 2.94
N GLY A 109 -25.03 -1.37 3.98
CA GLY A 109 -24.26 -1.52 5.21
C GLY A 109 -24.29 -0.30 6.12
N LEU A 110 -23.65 -0.43 7.27
CA LEU A 110 -23.39 0.71 8.16
C LEU A 110 -22.29 1.58 7.56
N GLN A 111 -22.51 2.88 7.59
CA GLN A 111 -21.55 3.84 7.07
C GLN A 111 -20.32 3.91 7.99
N ASN A 112 -19.17 3.49 7.46
CA ASN A 112 -17.86 3.46 8.13
C ASN A 112 -16.91 4.56 7.64
N SER A 113 -17.48 5.60 7.02
CA SER A 113 -16.77 6.79 6.56
C SER A 113 -17.54 8.03 6.98
N SER A 114 -16.83 9.08 7.35
CA SER A 114 -17.41 10.32 7.84
C SER A 114 -16.70 11.55 7.27
N ILE A 115 -17.43 12.66 7.21
CA ILE A 115 -16.90 13.97 6.83
C ILE A 115 -17.00 14.88 8.05
N ASN A 116 -15.89 15.53 8.39
CA ASN A 116 -15.89 16.51 9.46
C ASN A 116 -16.47 17.85 8.98
N VAL A 117 -17.80 18.00 9.04
CA VAL A 117 -18.54 19.23 8.70
C VAL A 117 -19.60 19.57 9.76
N SER A 118 -20.10 20.80 9.71
CA SER A 118 -21.04 21.34 10.70
C SER A 118 -22.50 20.89 10.53
N SER A 119 -22.88 20.32 9.37
CA SER A 119 -24.27 19.94 9.10
C SER A 119 -24.37 18.59 8.39
N THR A 120 -25.18 17.69 8.95
CA THR A 120 -25.52 16.38 8.37
C THR A 120 -27.02 16.28 8.14
N ILE A 121 -27.41 15.41 7.21
CA ILE A 121 -28.79 15.14 6.81
C ILE A 121 -28.97 13.63 6.61
N PRO A 122 -30.01 13.00 7.18
CA PRO A 122 -30.30 11.60 6.92
C PRO A 122 -30.79 11.43 5.47
N VAL A 123 -30.07 10.64 4.68
CA VAL A 123 -30.47 10.22 3.34
C VAL A 123 -31.23 8.90 3.48
N ASN A 124 -32.50 9.03 3.87
CA ASN A 124 -33.41 7.90 4.11
C ASN A 124 -34.48 7.86 3.04
N GLY A 125 -34.27 7.06 2.00
CA GLY A 125 -35.25 6.93 0.93
C GLY A 125 -34.67 6.59 -0.42
N GLN A 126 -35.47 6.87 -1.45
CA GLN A 126 -35.13 6.58 -2.83
C GLN A 126 -34.13 7.60 -3.37
N VAL A 127 -33.04 7.09 -3.94
CA VAL A 127 -32.05 7.85 -4.70
C VAL A 127 -32.27 7.59 -6.18
N TYR A 128 -32.27 8.66 -6.96
CA TYR A 128 -32.48 8.65 -8.39
C TYR A 128 -31.18 9.03 -9.12
N LEU A 129 -31.03 8.51 -10.33
CA LEU A 129 -30.00 8.94 -11.28
C LEU A 129 -30.35 10.30 -11.90
N PRO A 130 -29.39 11.01 -12.52
CA PRO A 130 -29.64 12.31 -13.14
C PRO A 130 -30.70 12.28 -14.25
N ASP A 131 -30.89 11.13 -14.89
CA ASP A 131 -31.90 10.88 -15.93
C ASP A 131 -33.32 10.63 -15.36
N GLY A 132 -33.46 10.60 -14.02
CA GLY A 132 -34.72 10.37 -13.32
C GLY A 132 -35.02 8.89 -13.02
N ASN A 133 -34.18 7.95 -13.45
CA ASN A 133 -34.35 6.53 -13.12
C ASN A 133 -34.05 6.25 -11.64
N LEU A 134 -34.80 5.34 -11.02
CA LEU A 134 -34.56 4.94 -9.64
C LEU A 134 -33.26 4.12 -9.56
N LEU A 135 -32.29 4.58 -8.77
CA LEU A 135 -31.06 3.83 -8.47
C LEU A 135 -31.32 2.78 -7.38
N GLY A 136 -32.02 3.16 -6.31
CA GLY A 136 -32.36 2.27 -5.21
C GLY A 136 -32.73 3.01 -3.94
N THR A 137 -32.91 2.26 -2.86
CA THR A 137 -33.21 2.81 -1.52
C THR A 137 -31.96 2.76 -0.65
N VAL A 138 -31.64 3.86 0.02
CA VAL A 138 -30.51 3.96 0.95
C VAL A 138 -30.96 4.44 2.32
N ASN A 139 -30.14 4.11 3.32
CA ASN A 139 -30.25 4.59 4.69
C ASN A 139 -28.84 4.92 5.17
N MET A 140 -28.42 6.17 4.97
CA MET A 140 -27.07 6.65 5.26
C MET A 140 -27.11 8.11 5.73
N GLU A 141 -26.03 8.55 6.35
CA GLU A 141 -25.79 9.94 6.70
C GLU A 141 -25.13 10.68 5.53
N GLY A 142 -25.78 11.75 5.08
CA GLY A 142 -25.24 12.70 4.12
C GLY A 142 -24.69 13.94 4.83
N TYR A 143 -23.66 14.53 4.23
CA TYR A 143 -22.95 15.67 4.77
C TYR A 143 -23.15 16.86 3.86
N LYS A 144 -23.66 17.97 4.40
CA LYS A 144 -23.88 19.18 3.61
C LYS A 144 -22.57 19.92 3.42
N VAL A 145 -22.19 20.14 2.17
CA VAL A 145 -20.99 20.89 1.79
C VAL A 145 -21.36 22.00 0.82
N LEU A 146 -20.72 23.14 0.95
CA LEU A 146 -20.88 24.21 -0.03
C LEU A 146 -20.16 23.86 -1.32
N ASN A 147 -20.72 24.28 -2.45
CA ASN A 147 -20.10 24.12 -3.76
C ASN A 147 -18.66 24.68 -3.77
N GLY A 148 -17.66 23.82 -4.02
CA GLY A 148 -16.23 24.15 -4.01
C GLY A 148 -15.54 24.11 -2.65
N GLN A 149 -16.24 23.81 -1.55
CA GLN A 149 -15.66 23.69 -0.22
C GLN A 149 -14.73 22.47 -0.13
N VAL A 150 -13.57 22.65 0.51
CA VAL A 150 -12.67 21.56 0.88
C VAL A 150 -13.11 20.96 2.21
N PHE A 151 -13.19 19.63 2.28
CA PHE A 151 -13.59 18.89 3.46
C PHE A 151 -12.69 17.66 3.66
N SER A 152 -12.61 17.17 4.91
CA SER A 152 -11.84 15.97 5.25
C SER A 152 -12.76 14.76 5.34
N VAL A 153 -12.44 13.71 4.58
CA VAL A 153 -13.11 12.41 4.62
C VAL A 153 -12.24 11.43 5.38
N THR A 154 -12.77 10.84 6.45
CA THR A 154 -12.09 9.85 7.29
C THR A 154 -12.79 8.50 7.21
N SER A 155 -12.04 7.42 7.01
CA SER A 155 -12.60 6.08 6.86
C SER A 155 -11.72 5.00 7.50
N ASN A 156 -12.35 3.92 7.94
CA ASN A 156 -11.67 2.69 8.31
C ASN A 156 -11.88 1.66 7.21
N VAL A 157 -10.80 1.18 6.60
CA VAL A 157 -10.85 0.27 5.45
C VAL A 157 -9.90 -0.90 5.61
N THR A 158 -10.20 -2.01 4.94
CA THR A 158 -9.30 -3.15 4.75
C THR A 158 -8.58 -3.06 3.40
N SER A 159 -7.62 -3.96 3.15
CA SER A 159 -6.82 -3.98 1.92
C SER A 159 -7.62 -4.24 0.63
N SER A 160 -8.82 -4.82 0.73
CA SER A 160 -9.69 -5.13 -0.41
C SER A 160 -10.80 -4.10 -0.63
N GLU A 161 -10.82 -3.03 0.17
CA GLU A 161 -11.89 -2.04 0.17
C GLU A 161 -11.46 -0.71 -0.46
N VAL A 162 -12.43 -0.04 -1.08
CA VAL A 162 -12.33 1.31 -1.66
C VAL A 162 -13.29 2.25 -0.93
N ILE A 163 -12.94 3.54 -0.91
CA ILE A 163 -13.86 4.59 -0.43
C ILE A 163 -14.46 5.29 -1.65
N VAL A 164 -15.78 5.39 -1.64
CA VAL A 164 -16.56 6.04 -2.68
C VAL A 164 -17.23 7.27 -2.10
N LEU A 165 -17.18 8.38 -2.83
CA LEU A 165 -17.97 9.57 -2.58
C LEU A 165 -19.14 9.63 -3.55
N TRP A 166 -20.35 9.71 -3.04
CA TRP A 166 -21.51 10.16 -3.81
C TRP A 166 -21.75 11.65 -3.62
N VAL A 167 -22.19 12.30 -4.70
CA VAL A 167 -22.63 13.69 -4.68
C VAL A 167 -24.10 13.72 -5.06
N LEU A 168 -24.92 14.16 -4.12
CA LEU A 168 -26.37 14.20 -4.20
C LEU A 168 -26.87 15.64 -4.13
N VAL A 169 -28.05 15.86 -4.71
CA VAL A 169 -28.89 17.03 -4.46
C VAL A 169 -30.28 16.59 -4.03
N GLU A 170 -30.89 17.34 -3.12
CA GLU A 170 -32.28 17.15 -2.72
C GLU A 170 -33.19 18.08 -3.54
N PHE A 171 -34.20 17.51 -4.19
CA PHE A 171 -35.23 18.26 -4.90
C PHE A 171 -36.60 17.66 -4.67
N GLN A 172 -37.54 18.46 -4.14
CA GLN A 172 -38.91 18.04 -3.82
C GLN A 172 -38.99 16.78 -2.94
N GLY A 173 -38.08 16.65 -1.96
CA GLY A 173 -38.03 15.50 -1.05
C GLY A 173 -37.46 14.21 -1.66
N LYS A 174 -36.85 14.29 -2.85
CA LYS A 174 -36.13 13.18 -3.51
C LYS A 174 -34.65 13.51 -3.65
N PHE A 175 -33.82 12.48 -3.54
CA PHE A 175 -32.37 12.61 -3.72
C PHE A 175 -31.95 12.21 -5.13
N TYR A 176 -31.15 13.04 -5.80
CA TYR A 176 -30.60 12.77 -7.13
C TYR A 176 -29.08 12.71 -7.07
N ARG A 177 -28.49 11.60 -7.52
CA ARG A 177 -27.02 11.41 -7.57
C ARG A 177 -26.43 12.04 -8.81
N LEU A 178 -25.90 13.24 -8.66
CA LEU A 178 -25.24 13.98 -9.73
C LEU A 178 -23.92 13.34 -10.17
N GLY A 179 -23.19 12.70 -9.25
CA GLY A 179 -21.94 12.05 -9.58
C GLY A 179 -21.40 11.18 -8.45
N TYR A 180 -20.29 10.51 -8.75
CA TYR A 180 -19.52 9.76 -7.78
C TYR A 180 -18.03 9.75 -8.17
N THR A 181 -17.16 9.49 -7.21
CA THR A 181 -15.75 9.17 -7.47
C THR A 181 -15.23 8.19 -6.43
N TYR A 182 -14.17 7.49 -6.77
CA TYR A 182 -13.29 6.86 -5.79
C TYR A 182 -12.38 7.92 -5.17
N LEU A 183 -12.10 7.79 -3.88
CA LEU A 183 -11.05 8.57 -3.21
C LEU A 183 -9.66 7.95 -3.38
N VAL A 184 -9.60 6.73 -3.91
CA VAL A 184 -8.38 5.94 -4.07
C VAL A 184 -7.98 6.00 -5.54
N PRO A 185 -6.69 6.27 -5.86
CA PRO A 185 -6.24 6.27 -7.23
C PRO A 185 -6.28 4.85 -7.77
N GLN A 186 -7.21 4.61 -8.69
CA GLN A 186 -7.45 3.37 -9.43
C GLN A 186 -8.30 2.35 -8.67
N ASP A 187 -9.22 1.71 -9.40
CA ASP A 187 -10.28 0.79 -8.97
C ASP A 187 -9.79 -0.49 -8.23
N GLU A 188 -8.59 -0.48 -7.64
CA GLU A 188 -7.87 -1.66 -7.12
C GLU A 188 -7.86 -1.78 -5.59
N GLY A 189 -8.56 -0.90 -4.86
CA GLY A 189 -8.59 -0.94 -3.38
C GLY A 189 -7.51 -0.09 -2.71
N LEU A 190 -7.68 0.17 -1.41
CA LEU A 190 -6.62 0.73 -0.57
C LEU A 190 -5.60 -0.36 -0.25
N GLY A 191 -4.72 -0.60 -1.22
CA GLY A 191 -3.63 -1.55 -1.14
C GLY A 191 -2.35 -0.91 -0.60
N VAL A 192 -1.63 -1.67 0.23
CA VAL A 192 -0.22 -1.46 0.48
C VAL A 192 0.53 -2.33 -0.52
N TYR A 193 1.14 -1.70 -1.53
CA TYR A 193 1.76 -2.41 -2.65
C TYR A 193 3.20 -2.77 -2.31
N VAL A 194 3.54 -4.06 -2.38
CA VAL A 194 4.92 -4.51 -2.21
C VAL A 194 5.58 -4.60 -3.58
N ALA A 195 6.66 -3.85 -3.79
CA ALA A 195 7.46 -3.94 -5.00
C ALA A 195 8.20 -5.28 -5.03
N SER A 196 7.71 -6.23 -5.84
CA SER A 196 8.35 -7.53 -6.02
C SER A 196 9.50 -7.53 -7.03
N SER A 197 9.58 -6.48 -7.86
CA SER A 197 10.65 -6.28 -8.85
C SER A 197 10.82 -4.80 -9.19
N SER A 198 12.06 -4.32 -9.23
CA SER A 198 12.43 -3.01 -9.78
C SER A 198 12.78 -3.05 -11.27
N GLY A 199 12.83 -1.87 -11.91
CA GLY A 199 13.06 -1.68 -13.35
C GLY A 199 13.88 -0.44 -13.72
N ARG A 200 14.27 -0.42 -15.02
CA ARG A 200 15.14 0.55 -15.75
C ARG A 200 16.35 1.08 -14.96
N TYR A 201 17.49 0.44 -15.19
CA TYR A 201 18.80 0.79 -14.63
C TYR A 201 19.45 1.94 -15.39
N ASN A 202 19.87 2.96 -14.65
CA ASN A 202 20.86 3.91 -15.16
C ASN A 202 22.23 3.47 -14.62
N PRO A 203 23.18 3.02 -15.46
CA PRO A 203 24.51 2.55 -15.02
C PRO A 203 25.37 3.66 -14.38
N SER A 204 24.89 4.90 -14.33
CA SER A 204 25.52 6.00 -13.62
C SER A 204 25.05 6.07 -12.16
N ASN A 205 25.28 4.99 -11.40
CA ASN A 205 25.34 5.13 -9.95
C ASN A 205 26.58 5.98 -9.68
N ILE A 206 26.37 7.21 -9.22
CA ILE A 206 27.46 8.10 -8.79
C ILE A 206 28.24 7.29 -7.76
N GLN A 207 29.54 7.09 -7.98
CA GLN A 207 30.42 6.52 -6.96
C GLN A 207 30.21 7.33 -5.69
N VAL A 208 29.46 6.76 -4.74
CA VAL A 208 29.39 7.32 -3.41
C VAL A 208 30.76 7.03 -2.85
N ASN A 209 31.50 8.07 -2.46
CA ASN A 209 32.82 7.95 -1.86
C ASN A 209 32.70 7.42 -0.41
N LEU A 210 31.86 6.40 -0.22
CA LEU A 210 31.87 5.54 0.95
C LEU A 210 33.03 4.58 0.73
N ASN A 211 33.91 4.45 1.72
CA ASN A 211 34.68 3.21 1.77
C ASN A 211 33.66 2.12 2.16
N PRO A 212 33.64 0.97 1.47
CA PRO A 212 32.70 -0.08 1.80
C PRO A 212 32.88 -0.42 3.27
N PRO A 213 31.80 -0.63 4.04
CA PRO A 213 31.93 -1.08 5.42
C PRO A 213 32.86 -2.29 5.43
N LEU A 214 34.02 -2.15 6.07
CA LEU A 214 34.95 -3.26 6.31
C LEU A 214 34.26 -4.23 7.28
N ILE A 215 33.45 -5.15 6.76
CA ILE A 215 32.60 -6.04 7.58
C ILE A 215 33.47 -6.98 8.41
N PHE A 216 34.70 -7.26 7.97
CA PHE A 216 35.58 -8.09 8.76
C PHE A 216 37.05 -7.70 8.55
N ALA A 217 37.44 -6.56 9.12
CA ALA A 217 38.80 -6.37 9.58
C ALA A 217 38.76 -6.27 11.10
N SER A 218 39.18 -7.36 11.75
CA SER A 218 39.21 -7.61 13.21
C SER A 218 37.82 -7.72 13.88
N ASN A 219 37.35 -8.95 14.10
CA ASN A 219 36.36 -9.31 15.13
C ASN A 219 35.12 -8.41 15.25
N LYS A 220 34.35 -8.26 14.17
CA LYS A 220 33.19 -7.38 14.09
C LYS A 220 32.06 -8.12 13.36
N GLY A 221 30.91 -8.27 13.99
CA GLY A 221 29.78 -9.01 13.46
C GLY A 221 28.93 -8.31 12.40
N LEU A 222 27.91 -9.03 11.96
CA LEU A 222 26.86 -8.58 11.06
C LEU A 222 25.54 -9.19 11.52
N VAL A 223 24.47 -8.40 11.45
CA VAL A 223 23.11 -8.91 11.58
C VAL A 223 22.29 -8.48 10.37
N PHE A 224 21.38 -9.34 9.95
CA PHE A 224 20.42 -9.08 8.89
C PHE A 224 19.04 -9.54 9.33
N GLY A 225 18.03 -8.69 9.11
CA GLY A 225 16.63 -9.00 9.38
C GLY A 225 15.76 -8.65 8.19
N MET A 226 14.77 -9.48 7.87
CA MET A 226 13.87 -9.25 6.74
C MET A 226 12.49 -9.84 6.98
N TRP A 227 11.45 -9.09 6.63
CA TRP A 227 10.08 -9.57 6.56
C TRP A 227 9.74 -10.09 5.18
N PHE A 228 9.15 -11.27 5.12
CA PHE A 228 8.62 -11.83 3.89
C PHE A 228 7.29 -12.56 4.10
N GLU A 229 6.50 -12.66 3.03
CA GLU A 229 5.25 -13.42 2.96
C GLU A 229 5.30 -14.35 1.74
N PRO A 230 5.07 -15.67 1.88
CA PRO A 230 4.87 -16.53 0.74
C PRO A 230 3.47 -16.26 0.15
N TYR A 231 3.42 -15.45 -0.91
CA TYR A 231 2.19 -15.17 -1.65
C TYR A 231 1.63 -16.44 -2.29
N LEU A 232 2.52 -17.31 -2.78
CA LEU A 232 2.17 -18.61 -3.34
C LEU A 232 3.16 -19.68 -2.87
N ILE A 233 2.64 -20.80 -2.36
CA ILE A 233 3.47 -21.97 -2.06
C ILE A 233 3.77 -22.72 -3.36
N SER A 234 5.04 -22.69 -3.77
CA SER A 234 5.51 -23.29 -5.03
C SER A 234 6.52 -24.41 -4.76
N PRO A 235 6.45 -25.56 -5.46
CA PRO A 235 7.45 -26.62 -5.35
C PRO A 235 8.81 -26.22 -5.95
N SER A 236 8.85 -25.16 -6.75
CA SER A 236 10.07 -24.60 -7.34
C SER A 236 10.80 -23.69 -6.34
N LYS A 237 12.13 -23.64 -6.44
CA LYS A 237 12.94 -22.73 -5.62
C LYS A 237 12.61 -21.28 -5.94
N SER A 238 12.34 -20.48 -4.92
CA SER A 238 12.17 -19.04 -5.05
C SER A 238 13.05 -18.29 -4.07
N MET A 239 13.95 -17.47 -4.60
CA MET A 239 14.89 -16.70 -3.78
C MET A 239 14.12 -15.67 -2.94
N LEU A 240 14.52 -15.57 -1.69
CA LEU A 240 14.15 -14.48 -0.79
C LEU A 240 15.25 -13.41 -0.85
N VAL A 241 16.49 -13.81 -0.56
CA VAL A 241 17.64 -12.91 -0.61
C VAL A 241 18.91 -13.70 -0.95
N ASN A 242 19.79 -13.10 -1.75
CA ASN A 242 21.16 -13.53 -1.96
C ASN A 242 22.12 -12.45 -1.45
N ILE A 243 23.02 -12.81 -0.55
CA ILE A 243 24.06 -11.92 -0.04
C ILE A 243 25.41 -12.52 -0.41
N THR A 244 26.20 -11.76 -1.15
CA THR A 244 27.57 -12.15 -1.53
C THR A 244 28.57 -11.39 -0.66
N PHE A 245 29.45 -12.13 -0.02
CA PHE A 245 30.57 -11.64 0.76
C PHE A 245 31.87 -11.86 -0.02
N GLU A 246 32.69 -10.82 -0.12
CA GLU A 246 34.07 -10.91 -0.62
C GLU A 246 35.03 -11.00 0.56
N LEU A 247 35.79 -12.10 0.64
CA LEU A 247 36.74 -12.35 1.71
C LEU A 247 38.17 -11.92 1.31
N LYS A 248 39.00 -11.51 2.27
CA LYS A 248 40.39 -11.06 2.08
C LYS A 248 41.31 -12.09 1.41
N ALA A 249 40.92 -13.36 1.39
CA ALA A 249 41.66 -14.45 0.73
C ALA A 249 41.25 -14.67 -0.74
N ASN A 250 40.65 -13.66 -1.40
CA ASN A 250 40.08 -13.77 -2.76
C ASN A 250 39.04 -14.91 -2.88
N GLN A 251 38.30 -15.15 -1.81
CA GLN A 251 37.18 -16.08 -1.77
C GLN A 251 35.88 -15.29 -1.77
N LYS A 252 34.84 -15.82 -2.43
CA LYS A 252 33.49 -15.27 -2.35
C LYS A 252 32.58 -16.28 -1.67
N VAL A 253 31.75 -15.81 -0.75
CA VAL A 253 30.71 -16.62 -0.11
C VAL A 253 29.36 -16.06 -0.50
N SER A 254 28.49 -16.87 -1.08
CA SER A 254 27.12 -16.49 -1.42
C SER A 254 26.16 -17.23 -0.50
N LEU A 255 25.29 -16.47 0.17
CA LEU A 255 24.21 -16.97 1.02
C LEU A 255 22.89 -16.73 0.32
N VAL A 256 22.29 -17.81 -0.18
CA VAL A 256 20.99 -17.77 -0.85
C VAL A 256 19.93 -18.35 0.06
N PHE A 257 19.07 -17.48 0.57
CA PHE A 257 17.85 -17.87 1.28
C PHE A 257 16.72 -18.03 0.28
N TYR A 258 15.96 -19.12 0.36
CA TYR A 258 14.88 -19.40 -0.59
C TYR A 258 13.75 -20.20 0.05
N THR A 259 12.55 -20.08 -0.53
CA THR A 259 11.42 -20.95 -0.26
C THR A 259 11.34 -22.06 -1.30
N GLN A 260 10.93 -23.25 -0.87
CA GLN A 260 10.62 -24.38 -1.75
C GLN A 260 9.57 -25.28 -1.09
N GLY A 261 8.43 -25.43 -1.74
CA GLY A 261 7.22 -25.97 -1.11
C GLY A 261 6.85 -25.13 0.11
N ASN A 262 6.54 -25.80 1.22
CA ASN A 262 6.28 -25.16 2.51
C ASN A 262 7.54 -25.01 3.39
N GLY A 263 8.73 -25.07 2.79
CA GLY A 263 10.00 -24.97 3.50
C GLY A 263 10.76 -23.68 3.21
N VAL A 264 11.57 -23.27 4.18
CA VAL A 264 12.56 -22.19 4.08
C VAL A 264 13.94 -22.80 4.24
N TYR A 265 14.85 -22.46 3.33
CA TYR A 265 16.18 -23.04 3.24
C TYR A 265 17.24 -21.96 3.06
N VAL A 266 18.47 -22.28 3.44
CA VAL A 266 19.66 -21.51 3.09
C VAL A 266 20.61 -22.41 2.29
N ASN A 267 21.20 -21.87 1.23
CA ASN A 267 22.32 -22.47 0.53
C ASN A 267 23.52 -21.53 0.63
N GLU A 268 24.59 -22.00 1.24
CA GLU A 268 25.88 -21.32 1.26
C GLU A 268 26.79 -21.91 0.19
N THR A 269 27.33 -21.08 -0.69
CA THR A 269 28.29 -21.48 -1.74
C THR A 269 29.59 -20.71 -1.58
N VAL A 270 30.71 -21.43 -1.55
CA VAL A 270 32.07 -20.86 -1.48
C VAL A 270 32.72 -20.96 -2.86
N LEU A 271 33.26 -19.84 -3.33
CA LEU A 271 33.97 -19.71 -4.61
C LEU A 271 35.43 -19.27 -4.35
N GLN A 272 36.39 -19.89 -5.03
CA GLN A 272 37.80 -19.46 -5.06
C GLN A 272 38.13 -18.66 -6.34
N LEU A 273 39.33 -18.05 -6.38
CA LEU A 273 39.93 -17.44 -7.57
C LEU A 273 39.65 -18.31 -8.82
N ASN A 274 38.97 -17.72 -9.81
CA ASN A 274 38.40 -18.32 -11.03
C ASN A 274 36.92 -18.76 -10.98
N ASN A 275 36.15 -18.36 -9.95
CA ASN A 275 34.72 -18.69 -9.80
C ASN A 275 34.41 -20.19 -9.77
N LEU A 276 35.39 -21.01 -9.38
CA LEU A 276 35.19 -22.43 -9.15
C LEU A 276 34.52 -22.64 -7.79
N ILE A 277 33.42 -23.38 -7.78
CA ILE A 277 32.72 -23.78 -6.56
C ILE A 277 33.60 -24.78 -5.81
N THR A 278 33.97 -24.45 -4.58
CA THR A 278 34.77 -25.31 -3.72
C THR A 278 33.95 -26.00 -2.63
N SER A 279 32.82 -25.42 -2.24
CA SER A 279 31.89 -26.00 -1.27
C SER A 279 30.48 -25.46 -1.48
N SER A 280 29.46 -26.29 -1.24
CA SER A 280 28.06 -25.89 -1.16
C SER A 280 27.37 -26.65 -0.03
N VAL A 281 26.77 -25.92 0.91
CA VAL A 281 26.07 -26.47 2.07
C VAL A 281 24.63 -25.95 2.05
N VAL A 282 23.66 -26.88 2.10
CA VAL A 282 22.24 -26.54 2.16
C VAL A 282 21.69 -26.96 3.50
N GLU A 283 21.03 -26.03 4.19
CA GLU A 283 20.42 -26.27 5.49
C GLU A 283 18.93 -25.93 5.46
N THR A 284 18.12 -26.73 6.16
CA THR A 284 16.69 -26.47 6.29
C THR A 284 16.45 -25.58 7.50
N ILE A 285 15.96 -24.37 7.28
CA ILE A 285 15.66 -23.45 8.38
C ILE A 285 14.34 -23.85 9.05
N TYR A 286 13.29 -24.08 8.26
CA TYR A 286 11.97 -24.40 8.78
C TYR A 286 11.10 -25.10 7.73
N LYS A 287 10.16 -25.94 8.18
CA LYS A 287 9.10 -26.52 7.35
C LYS A 287 7.76 -26.20 7.99
N GLY A 288 6.77 -25.83 7.17
CA GLY A 288 5.44 -25.45 7.62
C GLY A 288 5.15 -23.95 7.51
N ILE A 289 5.79 -23.22 6.58
CA ILE A 289 5.29 -21.89 6.21
C ILE A 289 3.93 -22.03 5.52
N VAL A 290 3.06 -21.06 5.76
CA VAL A 290 1.67 -21.02 5.27
C VAL A 290 1.53 -19.82 4.34
N GLN A 291 0.83 -20.03 3.23
CA GLN A 291 0.52 -18.97 2.28
C GLN A 291 -0.18 -17.78 2.98
N GLY A 292 0.23 -16.56 2.66
CA GLY A 292 -0.39 -15.35 3.22
C GLY A 292 0.05 -14.97 4.64
N GLN A 293 0.97 -15.72 5.25
CA GLN A 293 1.51 -15.39 6.58
C GLN A 293 2.86 -14.68 6.49
N TRP A 294 3.03 -13.64 7.29
CA TRP A 294 4.29 -12.93 7.41
C TRP A 294 5.25 -13.64 8.35
N TYR A 295 6.50 -13.73 7.91
CA TYR A 295 7.62 -14.30 8.65
C TYR A 295 8.78 -13.32 8.69
N PHE A 296 9.51 -13.33 9.80
CA PHE A 296 10.74 -12.55 9.96
C PHE A 296 11.94 -13.49 9.95
N LEU A 297 12.75 -13.37 8.91
CA LEU A 297 14.04 -14.05 8.80
C LEU A 297 15.12 -13.17 9.44
N ASN A 298 15.85 -13.71 10.39
CA ASN A 298 16.97 -13.06 11.03
C ASN A 298 18.21 -13.93 10.91
N PHE A 299 19.37 -13.37 10.55
CA PHE A 299 20.62 -14.07 10.74
C PHE A 299 21.72 -13.15 11.26
N SER A 300 22.66 -13.72 12.01
CA SER A 300 23.84 -13.01 12.51
C SER A 300 25.12 -13.82 12.37
N THR A 301 26.23 -13.10 12.30
CA THR A 301 27.61 -13.58 12.28
C THR A 301 28.45 -12.67 13.19
N GLY A 302 29.51 -13.11 13.88
CA GLY A 302 30.42 -12.17 14.57
C GLY A 302 30.90 -12.47 15.99
N ALA A 303 31.49 -11.46 16.64
CA ALA A 303 32.72 -11.52 17.45
C ALA A 303 32.74 -12.38 18.72
N GLN A 304 31.58 -12.81 19.24
CA GLN A 304 31.53 -13.73 20.39
C GLN A 304 31.49 -15.21 19.97
N GLN A 305 31.43 -15.49 18.66
CA GLN A 305 31.04 -16.81 18.12
C GLN A 305 32.07 -17.37 17.13
N LEU A 306 33.24 -16.74 17.00
CA LEU A 306 34.37 -17.25 16.21
C LEU A 306 35.39 -17.90 17.15
N VAL A 307 35.06 -19.05 17.74
CA VAL A 307 36.02 -19.91 18.46
C VAL A 307 36.52 -21.00 17.50
N GLY A 308 36.99 -20.60 16.32
CA GLY A 308 37.49 -21.55 15.34
C GLY A 308 37.72 -20.97 13.95
N PRO A 309 38.39 -21.73 13.05
CA PRO A 309 38.71 -21.30 11.69
C PRO A 309 37.51 -21.32 10.74
N ASN A 310 36.27 -21.18 11.24
CA ASN A 310 35.03 -21.32 10.46
C ASN A 310 34.11 -20.10 10.66
N LEU A 311 33.36 -19.73 9.62
CA LEU A 311 32.24 -18.80 9.77
C LEU A 311 31.07 -19.53 10.43
N GLU A 312 30.68 -19.09 11.63
CA GLU A 312 29.44 -19.53 12.28
C GLU A 312 28.33 -18.52 12.01
N MET A 313 27.19 -19.02 11.54
CA MET A 313 26.00 -18.20 11.30
C MET A 313 24.82 -18.76 12.07
N TYR A 314 24.13 -17.90 12.80
CA TYR A 314 22.88 -18.25 13.47
C TYR A 314 21.73 -17.68 12.67
N ILE A 315 20.80 -18.53 12.27
CA ILE A 315 19.63 -18.15 11.50
C ILE A 315 18.41 -18.48 12.34
N SER A 316 17.54 -17.49 12.53
CA SER A 316 16.28 -17.63 13.26
C SER A 316 15.11 -17.20 12.38
N LEU A 317 13.99 -17.89 12.53
CA LEU A 317 12.74 -17.55 11.85
C LEU A 317 11.68 -17.27 12.91
N TYR A 318 10.97 -16.16 12.77
CA TYR A 318 9.87 -15.76 13.66
C TYR A 318 8.57 -15.64 12.86
N ASP A 319 7.43 -15.85 13.53
CA ASP A 319 6.13 -15.49 13.00
C ASP A 319 5.79 -14.01 13.22
N ALA A 320 4.66 -13.57 12.64
CA ALA A 320 4.13 -12.22 12.82
C ALA A 320 3.79 -11.83 14.27
N ASN A 321 3.73 -12.78 15.21
CA ASN A 321 3.51 -12.55 16.63
C ASN A 321 4.81 -12.57 17.44
N HIS A 322 5.96 -12.49 16.76
CA HIS A 322 7.30 -12.51 17.35
C HIS A 322 7.67 -13.84 18.01
N LYS A 323 6.92 -14.92 17.75
CA LYS A 323 7.27 -16.25 18.25
C LYS A 323 8.37 -16.83 17.38
N GLN A 324 9.48 -17.22 18.00
CA GLN A 324 10.54 -17.96 17.30
C GLN A 324 10.04 -19.34 16.89
N LEU A 325 9.99 -19.59 15.58
CA LEU A 325 9.60 -20.85 14.97
C LEU A 325 10.79 -21.80 14.83
N SER A 326 11.96 -21.25 14.52
CA SER A 326 13.19 -22.02 14.33
C SER A 326 14.43 -21.22 14.68
N LYS A 327 15.49 -21.94 15.05
CA LYS A 327 16.86 -21.43 15.17
C LYS A 327 17.81 -22.54 14.70
N VAL A 328 18.59 -22.25 13.68
CA VAL A 328 19.59 -23.17 13.12
C VAL A 328 20.96 -22.50 13.14
N GLN A 329 22.01 -23.32 13.24
CA GLN A 329 23.40 -22.88 13.17
C GLN A 329 24.01 -23.48 11.91
N LEU A 330 24.57 -22.63 11.06
CA LEU A 330 25.32 -23.06 9.89
C LEU A 330 26.82 -22.86 10.15
N ILE A 331 27.59 -23.92 9.93
CA ILE A 331 29.04 -23.90 10.07
C ILE A 331 29.62 -24.51 8.81
N ASN A 332 30.47 -23.76 8.10
CA ASN A 332 31.15 -24.28 6.92
C ASN A 332 32.66 -24.36 7.14
N PRO A 333 33.22 -25.59 7.14
CA PRO A 333 34.63 -25.82 7.42
C PRO A 333 35.55 -25.32 6.30
N ALA A 334 35.02 -24.94 5.13
CA ALA A 334 35.81 -24.46 4.00
C ALA A 334 36.22 -22.97 4.11
N ILE A 335 35.68 -22.22 5.07
CA ILE A 335 35.89 -20.77 5.20
C ILE A 335 37.02 -20.49 6.20
N ALA A 336 38.27 -20.52 5.72
CA ALA A 336 39.47 -20.49 6.56
C ALA A 336 39.75 -19.15 7.30
N SER A 337 39.11 -18.04 6.91
CA SER A 337 39.17 -16.78 7.66
C SER A 337 37.96 -15.91 7.35
N ALA A 338 37.25 -15.46 8.38
CA ALA A 338 36.04 -14.66 8.24
C ALA A 338 36.27 -13.20 7.82
N ASN A 339 37.48 -12.79 7.37
CA ASN A 339 37.75 -11.40 7.01
C ASN A 339 37.22 -11.05 5.58
N GLY A 340 36.47 -9.96 5.35
CA GLY A 340 35.71 -9.66 4.13
C GLY A 340 34.69 -8.49 4.22
N TYR A 341 33.82 -8.34 3.22
CA TYR A 341 32.67 -7.42 3.21
C TYR A 341 31.51 -7.94 2.36
N ALA A 342 30.28 -7.60 2.73
CA ALA A 342 29.10 -7.83 1.90
C ALA A 342 29.20 -6.88 0.72
N SER A 343 29.33 -7.42 -0.47
CA SER A 343 29.56 -6.63 -1.68
C SER A 343 28.27 -6.44 -2.48
N ILE A 344 27.42 -7.46 -2.49
CA ILE A 344 26.21 -7.50 -3.32
C ILE A 344 25.06 -8.09 -2.51
N ILE A 345 23.92 -7.42 -2.52
CA ILE A 345 22.66 -7.97 -2.02
C ILE A 345 21.61 -7.94 -3.12
N GLN A 346 20.89 -9.05 -3.26
CA GLN A 346 19.81 -9.20 -4.22
C GLN A 346 18.56 -9.78 -3.54
N PHE A 347 17.39 -9.20 -3.80
CA PHE A 347 16.11 -9.65 -3.23
C PHE A 347 15.17 -10.25 -4.27
N GLY A 348 14.51 -11.35 -3.93
CA GLY A 348 13.48 -11.97 -4.78
C GLY A 348 14.00 -12.51 -6.12
N ASN A 349 13.10 -13.09 -6.92
CA ASN A 349 13.36 -13.52 -8.29
C ASN A 349 12.71 -12.58 -9.30
N SER A 350 13.38 -12.27 -10.41
CA SER A 350 12.87 -11.36 -11.45
C SER A 350 11.73 -11.95 -12.31
N THR A 351 11.48 -13.26 -12.24
CA THR A 351 10.62 -13.97 -13.20
C THR A 351 9.31 -14.52 -12.61
N SER A 352 9.13 -14.51 -11.28
CA SER A 352 7.85 -14.85 -10.62
C SER A 352 7.87 -14.53 -9.12
N SER A 353 7.05 -13.57 -8.69
CA SER A 353 6.96 -13.12 -7.30
C SER A 353 6.10 -14.07 -6.45
N VAL A 354 6.61 -15.25 -6.13
CA VAL A 354 5.92 -16.15 -5.20
C VAL A 354 6.12 -15.77 -3.73
N ASN A 355 7.08 -14.87 -3.46
CA ASN A 355 7.30 -14.26 -2.15
C ASN A 355 7.19 -12.73 -2.26
N LEU A 356 6.57 -12.09 -1.28
CA LEU A 356 6.60 -10.65 -1.06
C LEU A 356 7.64 -10.33 0.01
N ILE A 357 8.39 -9.27 -0.16
CA ILE A 357 9.40 -8.78 0.80
C ILE A 357 9.04 -7.35 1.11
N SER A 358 8.70 -7.02 2.35
CA SER A 358 8.24 -5.67 2.68
C SER A 358 9.36 -4.75 3.14
N GLN A 359 10.29 -5.28 3.93
CA GLN A 359 11.39 -4.52 4.52
C GLN A 359 12.55 -5.43 4.90
N ALA A 360 13.77 -4.88 4.82
CA ALA A 360 14.99 -5.54 5.25
C ALA A 360 15.95 -4.55 5.90
N VAL A 361 16.77 -5.03 6.83
CA VAL A 361 17.83 -4.26 7.48
C VAL A 361 19.09 -5.10 7.58
N MET A 362 20.24 -4.45 7.40
CA MET A 362 21.55 -5.02 7.64
C MET A 362 22.33 -4.05 8.52
N SER A 363 22.96 -4.56 9.58
CA SER A 363 23.86 -3.75 10.40
C SER A 363 25.21 -4.43 10.51
N SER A 364 26.27 -3.62 10.65
CA SER A 364 27.65 -4.06 10.83
C SER A 364 28.22 -3.54 12.15
N GLU A 365 28.94 -4.41 12.84
CA GLU A 365 29.51 -4.17 14.15
C GLU A 365 30.84 -3.44 14.03
N GLN A 366 31.17 -2.62 15.02
CA GLN A 366 32.50 -2.08 15.24
C GLN A 366 33.08 -2.55 16.59
N ASN A 367 32.25 -3.02 17.51
CA ASN A 367 32.62 -3.51 18.83
C ASN A 367 31.79 -4.77 19.18
N PRO A 368 32.38 -5.86 19.70
CA PRO A 368 31.66 -7.09 20.11
C PRO A 368 30.46 -6.93 21.07
N ASN A 369 30.30 -5.76 21.69
CA ASN A 369 29.18 -5.46 22.60
C ASN A 369 28.10 -4.58 21.94
N ALA A 370 28.16 -4.34 20.64
CA ALA A 370 27.22 -3.45 19.98
C ALA A 370 25.78 -3.97 20.06
N PRO A 371 24.78 -3.08 20.14
CA PRO A 371 23.37 -3.45 20.22
C PRO A 371 22.79 -3.88 18.85
N MET A 372 23.50 -4.70 18.08
CA MET A 372 23.05 -5.12 16.74
C MET A 372 21.68 -5.81 16.77
N TYR A 373 21.44 -6.64 17.77
CA TYR A 373 20.16 -7.33 17.92
C TYR A 373 18.99 -6.38 18.20
N GLU A 374 19.24 -5.17 18.70
CA GLU A 374 18.22 -4.13 18.85
C GLU A 374 17.76 -3.60 17.49
N VAL A 375 18.64 -3.57 16.48
CA VAL A 375 18.29 -3.17 15.11
C VAL A 375 17.26 -4.12 14.51
N THR A 376 17.54 -5.42 14.52
CA THR A 376 16.59 -6.44 14.02
C THR A 376 15.39 -6.62 14.95
N GLY A 377 15.57 -6.43 16.26
CA GLY A 377 14.50 -6.49 17.25
C GLY A 377 13.49 -5.35 17.09
N SER A 378 13.96 -4.15 16.77
CA SER A 378 13.11 -3.01 16.41
C SER A 378 12.31 -3.32 15.16
N LEU A 379 12.94 -3.83 14.10
CA LEU A 379 12.25 -4.20 12.86
C LEU A 379 11.23 -5.34 13.04
N LEU A 380 11.52 -6.32 13.90
CA LEU A 380 10.59 -7.38 14.30
C LEU A 380 9.39 -6.78 15.05
N THR A 381 9.64 -5.96 16.07
CA THR A 381 8.59 -5.41 16.95
C THR A 381 7.67 -4.44 16.23
N ASN A 382 8.23 -3.65 15.31
CA ASN A 382 7.50 -2.67 14.50
C ASN A 382 6.57 -3.33 13.47
N GLY A 383 6.88 -4.57 13.05
CA GLY A 383 6.06 -5.34 12.12
C GLY A 383 6.30 -5.00 10.65
N TYR A 384 5.78 -5.85 9.77
CA TYR A 384 6.16 -5.93 8.36
C TYR A 384 5.77 -4.72 7.47
N LEU A 385 4.85 -3.84 7.88
CA LEU A 385 4.46 -2.64 7.10
C LEU A 385 4.86 -1.31 7.74
N TYR A 386 5.65 -1.33 8.82
CA TYR A 386 5.92 -0.12 9.60
C TYR A 386 7.27 0.51 9.24
N ASN A 387 7.20 1.62 8.48
CA ASN A 387 8.38 2.36 8.04
C ASN A 387 8.82 3.47 9.02
N ASN A 388 9.19 3.12 10.24
CA ASN A 388 9.78 4.10 11.15
C ASN A 388 11.30 3.97 11.21
N SER A 389 11.97 4.67 10.30
CA SER A 389 13.43 4.75 10.29
C SER A 389 14.02 5.55 11.47
N ASN A 390 13.20 6.28 12.24
CA ASN A 390 13.69 7.08 13.37
C ASN A 390 14.27 6.18 14.47
N ASP A 391 13.65 5.03 14.75
CA ASP A 391 14.13 4.11 15.78
C ASP A 391 15.48 3.52 15.36
N LEU A 392 15.61 3.12 14.09
CA LEU A 392 16.88 2.64 13.52
C LEU A 392 17.97 3.72 13.56
N TYR A 393 17.62 4.97 13.23
CA TYR A 393 18.53 6.11 13.31
C TYR A 393 18.96 6.41 14.75
N GLN A 394 18.06 6.29 15.72
CA GLN A 394 18.36 6.47 17.14
C GLN A 394 19.32 5.39 17.64
N ILE A 395 19.10 4.11 17.29
CA ILE A 395 19.97 3.00 17.69
C ILE A 395 21.42 3.23 17.24
N ILE A 396 21.65 3.60 15.97
CA ILE A 396 23.01 3.92 15.52
C ILE A 396 23.53 5.20 16.18
N GLY A 397 22.70 6.23 16.32
CA GLY A 397 23.09 7.51 16.92
C GLY A 397 23.50 7.44 18.39
N SER A 398 22.91 6.52 19.16
CA SER A 398 23.25 6.25 20.56
C SER A 398 24.42 5.28 20.74
N SER A 399 24.93 4.68 19.65
CA SER A 399 25.95 3.62 19.67
C SER A 399 27.25 4.03 18.95
N PRO A 400 27.84 5.20 19.25
CA PRO A 400 29.01 5.69 18.54
C PRO A 400 30.21 4.76 18.75
N LYS A 401 30.85 4.35 17.64
CA LYS A 401 31.97 3.39 17.61
C LYS A 401 31.61 1.95 17.99
N GLU A 402 30.33 1.65 18.17
CA GLU A 402 29.84 0.30 18.42
C GLU A 402 29.16 -0.28 17.18
N ILE A 403 28.29 0.49 16.53
CA ILE A 403 27.71 0.16 15.22
C ILE A 403 28.45 0.95 14.14
N TYR A 404 28.92 0.27 13.10
CA TYR A 404 29.59 0.91 11.97
C TYR A 404 28.59 1.51 10.99
N SER A 405 27.61 0.71 10.56
CA SER A 405 26.54 1.14 9.66
C SER A 405 25.25 0.36 9.84
N ILE A 406 24.15 0.97 9.43
CA ILE A 406 22.85 0.35 9.21
C ILE A 406 22.42 0.66 7.78
N VAL A 407 22.07 -0.37 7.02
CA VAL A 407 21.46 -0.28 5.69
C VAL A 407 20.03 -0.79 5.78
N TYR A 408 19.09 -0.02 5.26
CA TYR A 408 17.66 -0.28 5.37
C TYR A 408 16.96 -0.19 4.01
N TRP A 409 16.15 -1.20 3.69
CA TRP A 409 15.33 -1.29 2.49
C TRP A 409 13.86 -1.35 2.87
N TYR A 410 13.02 -0.58 2.16
CA TYR A 410 11.58 -0.58 2.32
C TYR A 410 10.91 -0.69 0.94
N PHE A 411 10.19 -1.78 0.73
CA PHE A 411 9.62 -2.17 -0.56
C PHE A 411 8.12 -1.88 -0.66
N VAL A 412 7.56 -1.27 0.38
CA VAL A 412 6.13 -1.01 0.50
C VAL A 412 5.81 0.40 -0.01
N SER A 413 4.84 0.50 -0.91
CA SER A 413 4.32 1.74 -1.48
C SER A 413 2.84 1.91 -1.17
N PRO A 414 2.40 3.08 -0.69
CA PRO A 414 0.98 3.42 -0.61
C PRO A 414 0.37 3.84 -1.96
N TYR A 415 1.17 3.85 -3.03
CA TYR A 415 0.75 4.27 -4.36
C TYR A 415 0.92 3.14 -5.38
N TYR A 416 0.01 3.11 -6.34
CA TYR A 416 0.09 2.28 -7.54
C TYR A 416 0.27 3.15 -8.80
N PRO A 417 1.15 2.75 -9.74
CA PRO A 417 2.10 1.66 -9.62
C PRO A 417 3.15 1.96 -8.53
N PRO A 418 3.68 0.94 -7.84
CA PRO A 418 4.80 1.14 -6.92
C PRO A 418 6.00 1.74 -7.67
N PRO A 419 6.92 2.44 -6.96
CA PRO A 419 8.10 3.03 -7.58
C PRO A 419 8.88 2.01 -8.41
N SER A 420 9.37 2.44 -9.57
CA SER A 420 10.17 1.59 -10.45
C SER A 420 11.57 1.29 -9.89
N GLN A 421 12.03 2.04 -8.89
CA GLN A 421 13.29 1.83 -8.20
C GLN A 421 13.09 2.01 -6.69
N VAL A 422 13.77 1.20 -5.90
CA VAL A 422 13.80 1.29 -4.44
C VAL A 422 15.22 1.68 -4.01
N SER A 423 15.38 2.76 -3.24
CA SER A 423 16.67 3.11 -2.65
C SER A 423 16.87 2.41 -1.31
N ALA A 424 18.12 2.06 -1.01
CA ALA A 424 18.53 1.68 0.33
C ALA A 424 18.94 2.94 1.10
N THR A 425 18.41 3.14 2.30
CA THR A 425 18.89 4.19 3.21
C THR A 425 20.08 3.66 3.99
N VAL A 426 21.17 4.41 4.05
CA VAL A 426 22.39 4.04 4.79
C VAL A 426 22.69 5.08 5.85
N TRP A 427 22.81 4.63 7.08
CA TRP A 427 23.32 5.41 8.21
C TRP A 427 24.69 4.87 8.60
N TYR A 428 25.69 5.74 8.75
CA TYR A 428 27.05 5.33 9.06
C TYR A 428 27.87 6.43 9.73
N TYR A 429 28.98 6.06 10.36
CA TYR A 429 29.96 7.01 10.88
C TYR A 429 31.10 7.24 9.87
N PRO A 430 31.18 8.41 9.20
CA PRO A 430 32.28 8.71 8.28
C PRO A 430 33.61 8.81 9.05
N GLN A 431 34.70 8.36 8.43
CA GLN A 431 36.07 8.22 8.97
C GLN A 431 36.40 9.07 10.22
N GLY A 432 36.18 8.51 11.42
CA GLY A 432 36.54 9.14 12.71
C GLY A 432 35.54 10.16 13.27
N SER A 433 34.43 10.41 12.58
CA SER A 433 33.33 11.26 13.04
C SER A 433 32.58 10.66 14.23
N LYS A 434 32.04 11.54 15.07
CA LYS A 434 31.08 11.20 16.14
C LYS A 434 29.62 11.47 15.73
N SER A 435 29.39 12.03 14.54
CA SER A 435 28.05 12.24 14.00
C SER A 435 27.71 11.16 12.98
N VAL A 436 26.47 10.69 13.03
CA VAL A 436 25.90 9.79 12.03
C VAL A 436 25.63 10.58 10.75
N ALA A 437 26.07 10.05 9.62
CA ALA A 437 25.73 10.54 8.29
C ALA A 437 24.67 9.66 7.65
N THR A 438 23.86 10.24 6.76
CA THR A 438 22.84 9.54 5.97
C THR A 438 23.20 9.63 4.49
N THR A 439 23.11 8.51 3.76
CA THR A 439 23.19 8.47 2.30
C THR A 439 22.18 7.48 1.73
N TYR A 440 22.07 7.42 0.40
CA TYR A 440 21.17 6.52 -0.32
C TYR A 440 21.93 5.74 -1.39
N ILE A 441 21.71 4.42 -1.45
CA ILE A 441 22.24 3.55 -2.50
C ILE A 441 21.09 3.13 -3.40
N TYR A 442 21.22 3.40 -4.71
CA TYR A 442 20.23 3.00 -5.71
C TYR A 442 20.57 1.66 -6.33
N GLU A 443 19.56 1.02 -6.91
CA GLU A 443 19.70 -0.26 -7.58
C GLU A 443 20.63 -0.21 -8.78
N THR A 444 21.47 -1.23 -8.90
CA THR A 444 22.41 -1.44 -10.02
C THR A 444 21.89 -2.48 -11.03
N GLY A 445 20.89 -3.27 -10.62
CA GLY A 445 20.21 -4.31 -11.40
C GLY A 445 18.88 -4.69 -10.72
N ASN A 446 18.14 -5.63 -11.32
CA ASN A 446 16.84 -6.09 -10.80
C ASN A 446 16.96 -6.53 -9.35
N ASN A 447 16.36 -5.75 -8.46
CA ASN A 447 16.41 -5.91 -7.01
C ASN A 447 17.84 -6.12 -6.49
N MET A 448 18.84 -5.39 -7.03
CA MET A 448 20.25 -5.60 -6.72
C MET A 448 20.96 -4.30 -6.30
N TRP A 449 21.63 -4.34 -5.16
CA TRP A 449 22.45 -3.25 -4.62
C TRP A 449 23.89 -3.70 -4.46
N VAL A 450 24.81 -2.83 -4.86
CA VAL A 450 26.24 -2.98 -4.56
C VAL A 450 26.57 -2.09 -3.38
N LEU A 451 27.12 -2.70 -2.33
CA LEU A 451 27.56 -2.03 -1.11
C LEU A 451 29.07 -1.78 -1.24
N SER A 452 29.44 -0.76 -2.03
CA SER A 452 30.84 -0.38 -2.29
C SER A 452 31.17 0.99 -1.76
#